data_AF-A0A059DVS6-F1
#
_entry.id   AF-A0A059DVS6-F1
#
_cell.length_a   1.000
_cell.length_b   1.000
_cell.length_c   1.000
_cell.angle_alpha   90.00
_cell.angle_beta   90.00
_cell.angle_gamma   90.00
#
_symmetry.space_group_name_H-M   'P 1'
#
loop_
_entity.id
_entity.type
_entity.pdbx_description
1 polymer ?
#
loop_
_entity_poly.entity_id
_entity_poly.type
_entity_poly.pdbx_seq_one_letter_code
_entity_poly.pdbx_strand_id
1 'polypeptide(L)'
;MKTLIPFILLICGLGLAGFVWYGNKRAAEVSDEQRVLDAVLEQQEEARAAQERANTLMAEILPAPPACDGLTTATVFSLCEMEPYPGEDWPDLAATTSPKERACLLDTFHQTNAHAYDIRGESYDGVDPDSNRMGPFVSDLCSAALWTDGIDYGDTEKSLSDLIAGYYANRAESRVKPAQSY
;
A
#
# COMPACT_ATOMS: atom_id res chain seq x y z
N MET A 1 -28.49 -0.94 -80.43
CA MET A 1 -27.75 -1.51 -79.29
C MET A 1 -26.26 -1.18 -79.45
N LYS A 2 -25.79 0.03 -79.06
CA LYS A 2 -24.35 0.40 -79.18
C LYS A 2 -23.85 1.39 -78.10
N THR A 3 -24.65 1.69 -77.08
CA THR A 3 -24.35 2.73 -76.06
C THR A 3 -24.19 2.19 -74.63
N LEU A 4 -24.40 0.89 -74.40
CA LEU A 4 -24.38 0.29 -73.04
C LEU A 4 -22.98 -0.12 -72.54
N ILE A 5 -22.04 -0.40 -73.46
CA ILE A 5 -20.68 -0.86 -73.13
C ILE A 5 -19.84 0.20 -72.38
N PRO A 6 -19.83 1.51 -72.74
CA PRO A 6 -19.01 2.48 -72.03
C PRO A 6 -19.50 2.78 -70.61
N PHE A 7 -20.81 2.65 -70.35
CA PHE A 7 -21.40 2.88 -69.04
C PHE A 7 -21.00 1.80 -68.01
N ILE A 8 -20.94 0.55 -68.44
CA ILE A 8 -20.57 -0.59 -67.59
C ILE A 8 -19.09 -0.48 -67.16
N LEU A 9 -18.20 -0.08 -68.08
CA LEU A 9 -16.78 0.12 -67.77
C LEU A 9 -16.55 1.27 -66.78
N LEU A 10 -17.35 2.34 -66.87
CA LEU A 10 -17.23 3.50 -65.99
C LEU A 10 -17.70 3.17 -64.56
N ILE A 11 -18.75 2.36 -64.41
CA ILE A 11 -19.21 1.85 -63.11
C ILE A 11 -18.17 0.89 -62.50
N CYS A 12 -17.56 0.01 -63.31
CA CYS A 12 -16.51 -0.90 -62.83
C CYS A 12 -15.25 -0.13 -62.38
N GLY A 13 -14.86 0.93 -63.10
CA GLY A 13 -13.73 1.77 -62.74
C GLY A 13 -13.94 2.54 -61.43
N LEU A 14 -15.14 3.10 -61.22
CA LEU A 14 -15.51 3.78 -59.97
C LEU A 14 -15.61 2.80 -58.78
N GLY A 15 -16.11 1.58 -59.03
CA GLY A 15 -16.17 0.52 -58.00
C GLY A 15 -14.79 0.10 -57.51
N LEU A 16 -13.83 -0.06 -58.41
CA LEU A 16 -12.44 -0.40 -58.05
C LEU A 16 -11.76 0.75 -57.29
N ALA A 17 -11.95 2.00 -57.71
CA ALA A 17 -11.41 3.15 -57.00
C ALA A 17 -11.99 3.30 -55.58
N GLY A 18 -13.30 3.05 -55.41
CA GLY A 18 -13.97 3.04 -54.11
C GLY A 18 -13.47 1.90 -53.20
N PHE A 19 -13.24 0.70 -53.75
CA PHE A 19 -12.70 -0.43 -53.00
C PHE A 19 -11.25 -0.19 -52.56
N VAL A 20 -10.41 0.37 -53.43
CA VAL A 20 -9.03 0.73 -53.09
C VAL A 20 -9.00 1.85 -52.05
N TRP A 21 -9.84 2.88 -52.19
CA TRP A 21 -9.93 3.95 -51.20
C TRP A 21 -10.43 3.46 -49.84
N TYR A 22 -11.45 2.59 -49.81
CA TYR A 22 -11.99 2.00 -48.58
C TYR A 22 -10.98 1.05 -47.91
N GLY A 23 -10.26 0.24 -48.70
CA GLY A 23 -9.19 -0.63 -48.20
C GLY A 23 -7.98 0.14 -47.65
N ASN A 24 -7.57 1.21 -48.34
CA ASN A 24 -6.46 2.06 -47.90
C ASN A 24 -6.81 2.89 -46.65
N LYS A 25 -8.08 3.26 -46.49
CA LYS A 25 -8.58 3.96 -45.29
C LYS A 25 -8.62 3.05 -44.06
N ARG A 26 -8.90 1.75 -44.22
CA ARG A 26 -8.81 0.76 -43.12
C ARG A 26 -7.38 0.36 -42.78
N ALA A 27 -6.46 0.37 -43.74
CA ALA A 27 -5.03 0.14 -43.47
C ALA A 27 -4.36 1.33 -42.73
N ALA A 28 -5.01 2.50 -42.71
CA ALA A 28 -4.55 3.70 -42.00
C ALA A 28 -5.11 3.83 -40.57
N GLU A 29 -5.93 2.89 -40.10
CA GLU A 29 -6.28 2.76 -38.69
C GLU A 29 -5.13 2.01 -38.00
N VAL A 30 -4.48 2.66 -37.02
CA VAL A 30 -3.42 2.13 -36.14
C VAL A 30 -3.61 0.62 -35.95
N SER A 31 -2.66 -0.19 -36.43
CA SER A 31 -2.82 -1.65 -36.46
C SER A 31 -3.07 -2.15 -35.04
N ASP A 32 -3.94 -3.15 -34.87
CA ASP A 32 -4.31 -3.66 -33.54
C ASP A 32 -3.07 -4.10 -32.73
N GLU A 33 -1.98 -4.49 -33.40
CA GLU A 33 -0.68 -4.80 -32.77
C GLU A 33 -0.03 -3.57 -32.13
N GLN A 34 -0.12 -2.39 -32.75
CA GLN A 34 0.38 -1.14 -32.18
C GLN A 34 -0.43 -0.74 -30.95
N ARG A 35 -1.76 -0.93 -30.97
CA ARG A 35 -2.61 -0.65 -29.79
C ARG A 35 -2.31 -1.56 -28.61
N VAL A 36 -2.06 -2.84 -28.85
CA VAL A 36 -1.68 -3.78 -27.79
C VAL A 36 -0.29 -3.45 -27.26
N LEU A 37 0.67 -3.11 -28.13
CA LEU A 37 2.00 -2.70 -27.70
C LEU A 37 1.96 -1.42 -26.84
N ASP A 38 1.20 -0.41 -27.28
CA ASP A 38 1.03 0.84 -26.53
C ASP A 38 0.36 0.59 -25.16
N ALA A 39 -0.70 -0.23 -25.10
CA ALA A 39 -1.35 -0.58 -23.84
C ALA A 39 -0.44 -1.37 -22.88
N VAL A 40 0.42 -2.25 -23.40
CA VAL A 40 1.42 -2.97 -22.60
C VAL A 40 2.50 -2.03 -22.08
N LEU A 41 2.96 -1.08 -22.90
CA LEU A 41 3.93 -0.08 -22.48
C LEU A 41 3.35 0.85 -21.39
N GLU A 42 2.11 1.32 -21.58
CA GLU A 42 1.38 2.11 -20.59
C GLU A 42 1.25 1.35 -19.26
N GLN A 43 0.86 0.07 -19.31
CA GLN A 43 0.78 -0.78 -18.12
C GLN A 43 2.14 -0.97 -17.43
N GLN A 44 3.24 -1.11 -18.20
CA GLN A 44 4.59 -1.21 -17.63
C GLN A 44 5.05 0.10 -16.99
N GLU A 45 4.70 1.23 -17.57
CA GLU A 45 5.00 2.55 -17.00
C GLU A 45 4.23 2.80 -15.71
N GLU A 46 2.95 2.46 -15.66
CA GLU A 46 2.13 2.51 -14.44
C GLU A 46 2.70 1.61 -13.35
N ALA A 47 3.06 0.37 -13.69
CA ALA A 47 3.67 -0.57 -12.74
C ALA A 47 5.02 -0.06 -12.22
N ARG A 48 5.85 0.55 -13.08
CA ARG A 48 7.12 1.16 -12.66
C ARG A 48 6.88 2.36 -11.74
N ALA A 49 5.95 3.25 -12.08
CA ALA A 49 5.62 4.41 -11.26
C ALA A 49 5.06 4.01 -9.89
N ALA A 50 4.21 2.97 -9.85
CA ALA A 50 3.70 2.39 -8.61
C ALA A 50 4.84 1.80 -7.77
N GLN A 51 5.78 1.08 -8.39
CA GLN A 51 6.94 0.53 -7.69
C GLN A 51 7.88 1.62 -7.16
N GLU A 52 8.12 2.69 -7.92
CA GLU A 52 8.93 3.83 -7.48
C GLU A 52 8.26 4.53 -6.29
N ARG A 53 6.95 4.78 -6.35
CA ARG A 53 6.19 5.33 -5.22
C ARG A 53 6.29 4.44 -3.99
N ALA A 54 6.10 3.12 -4.15
CA ALA A 54 6.26 2.17 -3.06
C ALA A 54 7.67 2.23 -2.45
N ASN A 55 8.72 2.32 -3.28
CA ASN A 55 10.09 2.47 -2.81
C ASN A 55 10.33 3.77 -2.04
N THR A 56 9.71 4.88 -2.47
CA THR A 56 9.78 6.16 -1.76
C THR A 56 9.08 6.08 -0.41
N LEU A 57 7.86 5.55 -0.37
CA LEU A 57 7.10 5.39 0.88
C LEU A 57 7.81 4.45 1.85
N MET A 58 8.37 3.35 1.36
CA MET A 58 9.18 2.43 2.19
C MET A 58 10.41 3.11 2.78
N ALA A 59 10.96 4.16 2.15
CA ALA A 59 12.10 4.91 2.69
C ALA A 59 11.69 6.01 3.69
N GLU A 60 10.40 6.28 3.86
CA GLU A 60 9.89 7.30 4.76
C GLU A 60 9.73 6.73 6.18
N ILE A 61 10.41 7.36 7.15
CA ILE A 61 10.22 7.04 8.57
C ILE A 61 8.97 7.80 9.05
N LEU A 62 7.94 7.05 9.42
CA LEU A 62 6.72 7.64 9.97
C LEU A 62 6.99 8.29 11.35
N PRO A 63 6.36 9.43 11.67
CA PRO A 63 6.42 10.01 12.99
C PRO A 63 5.48 9.27 13.96
N ALA A 64 5.83 9.25 15.24
CA ALA A 64 4.90 8.79 16.27
C ALA A 64 3.62 9.66 16.31
N PRO A 65 2.43 9.07 16.58
CA PRO A 65 1.20 9.85 16.68
C PRO A 65 1.20 10.86 17.83
N PRO A 66 0.55 12.03 17.67
CA PRO A 66 0.46 13.04 18.75
C PRO A 66 -0.18 12.53 20.03
N ALA A 67 -1.06 11.53 19.95
CA ALA A 67 -1.67 10.90 21.13
C ALA A 67 -0.64 10.25 22.07
N CYS A 68 0.54 9.90 21.54
CA CYS A 68 1.63 9.29 22.29
C CYS A 68 2.48 10.30 23.09
N ASP A 69 2.28 11.59 22.88
CA ASP A 69 3.10 12.63 23.51
C ASP A 69 3.03 12.58 25.03
N GLY A 70 4.20 12.48 25.67
CA GLY A 70 4.34 12.40 27.12
C GLY A 70 3.90 11.07 27.73
N LEU A 71 3.68 10.02 26.92
CA LEU A 71 3.63 8.64 27.39
C LEU A 71 5.04 8.06 27.43
N THR A 72 5.22 7.05 28.28
CA THR A 72 6.47 6.33 28.40
C THR A 72 6.37 4.91 27.87
N THR A 73 7.52 4.29 27.62
CA THR A 73 7.67 2.90 27.19
C THR A 73 7.03 1.89 28.14
N ALA A 74 6.77 2.26 29.41
CA ALA A 74 5.94 1.47 30.34
C ALA A 74 4.58 1.07 29.74
N THR A 75 4.00 1.94 28.91
CA THR A 75 2.71 1.69 28.23
C THR A 75 2.76 0.41 27.39
N VAL A 76 3.84 0.21 26.65
CA VAL A 76 4.01 -0.95 25.77
C VAL A 76 4.54 -2.13 26.56
N PHE A 77 5.59 -1.94 27.37
CA PHE A 77 6.24 -3.04 28.08
C PHE A 77 5.34 -3.73 29.12
N SER A 78 4.44 -3.00 29.77
CA SER A 78 3.43 -3.63 30.64
C SER A 78 2.49 -4.57 29.87
N LEU A 79 2.14 -4.24 28.63
CA LEU A 79 1.34 -5.10 27.76
C LEU A 79 2.13 -6.32 27.28
N CYS A 80 3.44 -6.16 27.01
CA CYS A 80 4.31 -7.27 26.64
C CYS A 80 4.40 -8.33 27.76
N GLU A 81 4.41 -7.90 29.01
CA GLU A 81 4.41 -8.81 30.17
C GLU A 81 3.11 -9.61 30.31
N MET A 82 2.03 -9.16 29.65
CA MET A 82 0.72 -9.80 29.63
C MET A 82 0.46 -10.58 28.33
N GLU A 83 1.47 -10.77 27.49
CA GLU A 83 1.34 -11.55 26.25
C GLU A 83 0.89 -12.99 26.58
N PRO A 84 -0.26 -13.45 26.08
CA PRO A 84 -0.80 -14.76 26.41
C PRO A 84 -0.06 -15.87 25.64
N TYR A 85 -0.25 -17.12 26.07
CA TYR A 85 0.31 -18.25 25.32
C TYR A 85 -0.30 -18.35 23.92
N PRO A 86 0.41 -18.93 22.93
CA PRO A 86 -0.13 -19.09 21.58
C PRO A 86 -1.48 -19.82 21.58
N GLY A 87 -2.51 -19.16 21.02
CA GLY A 87 -3.88 -19.68 20.95
C GLY A 87 -4.81 -19.24 22.08
N GLU A 88 -4.31 -18.47 23.06
CA GLU A 88 -5.13 -17.77 24.05
C GLU A 88 -5.43 -16.33 23.61
N ASP A 89 -6.58 -15.81 24.04
CA ASP A 89 -7.02 -14.46 23.70
C ASP A 89 -6.17 -13.41 24.43
N TRP A 90 -5.88 -12.31 23.72
CA TRP A 90 -5.26 -11.14 24.35
C TRP A 90 -6.19 -10.48 25.36
N PRO A 91 -5.65 -9.92 26.45
CA PRO A 91 -6.46 -9.21 27.43
C PRO A 91 -7.16 -8.01 26.80
N ASP A 92 -8.36 -7.68 27.32
CA ASP A 92 -9.10 -6.50 26.89
C ASP A 92 -8.28 -5.24 27.19
N LEU A 93 -7.83 -4.59 26.11
CA LEU A 93 -7.03 -3.37 26.18
C LEU A 93 -7.77 -2.25 26.88
N ALA A 94 -9.11 -2.20 26.78
CA ALA A 94 -9.89 -1.19 27.47
C ALA A 94 -9.87 -1.36 28.99
N ALA A 95 -9.60 -2.58 29.47
CA ALA A 95 -9.47 -2.89 30.89
C ALA A 95 -8.03 -2.70 31.41
N THR A 96 -7.03 -2.77 30.54
CA THR A 96 -5.60 -2.73 30.92
C THR A 96 -4.91 -1.38 30.65
N THR A 97 -5.51 -0.52 29.84
CA THR A 97 -4.92 0.79 29.47
C THR A 97 -5.83 1.96 29.84
N SER A 98 -5.23 3.09 30.15
CA SER A 98 -5.93 4.36 30.25
C SER A 98 -6.43 4.81 28.87
N PRO A 99 -7.42 5.72 28.80
CA PRO A 99 -7.90 6.24 27.52
C PRO A 99 -6.81 6.88 26.64
N LYS A 100 -5.79 7.51 27.24
CA LYS A 100 -4.69 8.14 26.53
C LYS A 100 -3.74 7.10 25.92
N GLU A 101 -3.37 6.10 26.71
CA GLU A 101 -2.52 4.98 26.27
C GLU A 101 -3.21 4.22 25.12
N ARG A 102 -4.50 3.91 25.29
CA ARG A 102 -5.29 3.26 24.25
C ARG A 102 -5.35 4.08 22.95
N ALA A 103 -5.55 5.39 23.03
CA ALA A 103 -5.56 6.26 21.86
C ALA A 103 -4.21 6.24 21.13
N CYS A 104 -3.10 6.32 21.85
CA CYS A 104 -1.76 6.20 21.25
C CYS A 104 -1.58 4.86 20.52
N LEU A 105 -1.96 3.74 21.14
CA LEU A 105 -1.81 2.41 20.55
C LEU A 105 -2.68 2.25 19.29
N LEU A 106 -3.94 2.69 19.35
CA LEU A 106 -4.86 2.68 18.21
C LEU A 106 -4.35 3.57 17.07
N ASP A 107 -3.95 4.81 17.35
CA ASP A 107 -3.44 5.72 16.32
C ASP A 107 -2.18 5.14 15.65
N THR A 108 -1.28 4.53 16.43
CA THR A 108 -0.06 3.91 15.90
C THR A 108 -0.40 2.69 15.04
N PHE A 109 -1.36 1.88 15.47
CA PHE A 109 -1.88 0.75 14.69
C PHE A 109 -2.49 1.22 13.36
N HIS A 110 -3.38 2.21 13.41
CA HIS A 110 -4.04 2.74 12.21
C HIS A 110 -3.04 3.40 11.27
N GLN A 111 -2.09 4.17 11.78
CA GLN A 111 -1.03 4.80 10.97
C GLN A 111 -0.15 3.74 10.29
N THR A 112 0.24 2.70 11.03
CA THR A 112 1.01 1.57 10.48
C THR A 112 0.26 0.89 9.34
N ASN A 113 -1.02 0.56 9.56
CA ASN A 113 -1.83 -0.12 8.56
C ASN A 113 -2.12 0.78 7.36
N ALA A 114 -2.50 2.04 7.57
CA ALA A 114 -2.73 2.99 6.49
C ALA A 114 -1.50 3.12 5.57
N HIS A 115 -0.30 3.19 6.16
CA HIS A 115 0.94 3.25 5.39
C HIS A 115 1.22 1.94 4.62
N ALA A 116 1.01 0.79 5.24
CA ALA A 116 1.16 -0.51 4.57
C ALA A 116 0.18 -0.66 3.38
N TYR A 117 -1.06 -0.20 3.54
CA TYR A 117 -2.06 -0.21 2.47
C TYR A 117 -1.69 0.77 1.33
N ASP A 118 -1.17 1.96 1.65
CA ASP A 118 -0.71 2.92 0.62
C ASP A 118 0.45 2.35 -0.21
N ILE A 119 1.40 1.65 0.42
CA ILE A 119 2.48 0.94 -0.27
C ILE A 119 1.93 -0.11 -1.25
N ARG A 120 0.85 -0.82 -0.87
CA ARG A 120 0.22 -1.85 -1.72
C ARG A 120 -0.76 -1.27 -2.74
N GLY A 121 -1.07 0.02 -2.70
CA GLY A 121 -2.09 0.63 -3.54
C GLY A 121 -3.52 0.19 -3.20
N GLU A 122 -3.75 -0.22 -1.95
CA GLU A 122 -5.04 -0.71 -1.45
C GLU A 122 -5.74 0.36 -0.60
N SER A 123 -7.07 0.27 -0.47
CA SER A 123 -7.84 1.16 0.41
C SER A 123 -7.85 0.64 1.85
N TYR A 124 -7.52 1.50 2.81
CA TYR A 124 -7.65 1.20 4.24
C TYR A 124 -9.01 1.67 4.79
N ASP A 125 -9.74 0.78 5.47
CA ASP A 125 -11.09 1.03 5.99
C ASP A 125 -11.12 1.59 7.42
N GLY A 126 -9.99 1.55 8.14
CA GLY A 126 -9.83 2.21 9.43
C GLY A 126 -10.67 1.64 10.57
N VAL A 127 -11.10 0.38 10.48
CA VAL A 127 -11.89 -0.26 11.55
C VAL A 127 -11.00 -0.53 12.76
N ASP A 128 -11.43 -0.06 13.93
CA ASP A 128 -10.75 -0.31 15.21
C ASP A 128 -10.52 -1.82 15.41
N PRO A 129 -9.29 -2.25 15.70
CA PRO A 129 -8.99 -3.65 15.96
C PRO A 129 -9.57 -4.12 17.29
N ASP A 130 -9.91 -5.41 17.36
CA ASP A 130 -10.09 -6.09 18.63
C ASP A 130 -8.74 -6.39 19.30
N SER A 131 -8.77 -6.91 20.53
CA SER A 131 -7.55 -7.24 21.29
C SER A 131 -6.67 -8.26 20.58
N ASN A 132 -7.25 -9.18 19.82
CA ASN A 132 -6.50 -10.24 19.14
C ASN A 132 -5.79 -9.74 17.87
N ARG A 133 -6.30 -8.70 17.22
CA ARG A 133 -5.59 -7.98 16.14
C ARG A 133 -4.55 -7.01 16.69
N MET A 134 -4.84 -6.37 17.83
CA MET A 134 -3.91 -5.44 18.45
C MET A 134 -2.71 -6.16 19.11
N GLY A 135 -2.92 -7.38 19.62
CA GLY A 135 -1.88 -8.17 20.29
C GLY A 135 -0.59 -8.34 19.49
N PRO A 136 -0.63 -8.92 18.28
CA PRO A 136 0.56 -9.06 17.43
C PRO A 136 1.25 -7.74 17.11
N PHE A 137 0.48 -6.65 16.96
CA PHE A 137 1.05 -5.31 16.77
C PHE A 137 1.79 -4.83 18.02
N VAL A 138 1.24 -5.07 19.21
CA VAL A 138 1.93 -4.77 20.47
C VAL A 138 3.20 -5.60 20.60
N SER A 139 3.20 -6.89 20.29
CA SER A 139 4.41 -7.73 20.30
C SER A 139 5.51 -7.23 19.36
N ASP A 140 5.11 -6.70 18.20
CA ASP A 140 6.04 -6.06 17.25
C ASP A 140 6.61 -4.75 17.80
N LEU A 141 5.81 -3.94 18.51
CA LEU A 141 6.30 -2.77 19.25
C LEU A 141 7.23 -3.16 20.41
N CYS A 142 6.95 -4.27 21.13
CA CYS A 142 7.83 -4.80 22.17
C CYS A 142 9.22 -5.13 21.60
N SER A 143 9.23 -5.76 20.42
CA SER A 143 10.45 -6.13 19.71
C SER A 143 11.25 -4.92 19.24
N ALA A 144 10.63 -3.73 19.15
CA ALA A 144 11.30 -2.50 18.75
C ALA A 144 12.50 -2.14 19.62
N ALA A 145 12.45 -2.48 20.90
CA ALA A 145 13.55 -2.28 21.84
C ALA A 145 14.86 -2.98 21.42
N LEU A 146 14.82 -3.99 20.53
CA LEU A 146 16.03 -4.68 20.08
C LEU A 146 16.90 -3.85 19.12
N TRP A 147 16.35 -2.77 18.55
CA TRP A 147 17.04 -1.96 17.54
C TRP A 147 16.82 -0.45 17.71
N THR A 148 15.93 -0.02 18.60
CA THR A 148 15.79 1.40 18.94
C THR A 148 16.96 1.86 19.81
N ASP A 149 17.78 2.75 19.27
CA ASP A 149 18.94 3.29 19.98
C ASP A 149 18.55 3.90 21.34
N GLY A 150 19.18 3.41 22.41
CA GLY A 150 19.04 3.97 23.75
C GLY A 150 17.77 3.58 24.51
N ILE A 151 17.03 2.57 24.03
CA ILE A 151 15.89 1.94 24.71
C ILE A 151 16.13 0.43 24.78
N ASP A 152 16.27 -0.10 25.99
CA ASP A 152 16.34 -1.53 26.23
C ASP A 152 14.97 -2.10 26.65
N TYR A 153 14.74 -3.40 26.43
CA TYR A 153 13.52 -4.06 26.90
C TYR A 153 13.43 -3.97 28.44
N GLY A 154 12.30 -3.44 28.93
CA GLY A 154 12.08 -3.20 30.36
C GLY A 154 12.40 -1.78 30.83
N ASP A 155 12.95 -0.92 29.97
CA ASP A 155 13.05 0.52 30.27
C ASP A 155 11.65 1.12 30.38
N THR A 156 11.21 1.59 31.56
CA THR A 156 9.85 2.11 31.75
C THR A 156 9.71 3.64 31.61
N GLU A 157 10.82 4.36 31.68
CA GLU A 157 10.85 5.84 31.77
C GLU A 157 11.21 6.53 30.45
N LYS A 158 11.46 5.76 29.38
CA LYS A 158 11.83 6.31 28.07
C LYS A 158 10.60 6.84 27.35
N SER A 159 10.81 7.76 26.41
CA SER A 159 9.75 8.28 25.55
C SER A 159 9.13 7.16 24.73
N LEU A 160 7.80 7.01 24.79
CA LEU A 160 7.10 6.07 23.92
C LEU A 160 7.22 6.47 22.44
N SER A 161 7.24 7.77 22.16
CA SER A 161 7.43 8.28 20.80
C SER A 161 8.76 7.85 20.19
N ASP A 162 9.82 7.75 21.01
CA ASP A 162 11.14 7.31 20.54
C ASP A 162 11.12 5.81 20.20
N LEU A 163 10.44 4.99 21.01
CA LEU A 163 10.23 3.57 20.72
C LEU A 163 9.45 3.37 19.41
N ILE A 164 8.37 4.12 19.21
CA ILE A 164 7.56 4.07 17.98
C ILE A 164 8.37 4.55 16.77
N ALA A 165 9.17 5.60 16.92
CA ALA A 165 10.06 6.06 15.86
C ALA A 165 11.09 4.99 15.47
N GLY A 166 11.67 4.28 16.44
CA GLY A 166 12.58 3.16 16.18
C GLY A 166 11.88 1.95 15.56
N TYR A 167 10.63 1.66 15.96
CA TYR A 167 9.78 0.69 15.27
C TYR A 167 9.61 1.04 13.79
N TYR A 168 9.26 2.29 13.48
CA TYR A 168 9.09 2.75 12.11
C TYR A 168 10.40 2.79 11.32
N ALA A 169 11.51 3.17 11.94
CA ALA A 169 12.83 3.16 11.31
C ALA A 169 13.22 1.74 10.85
N ASN A 170 13.05 0.73 11.71
CA ASN A 170 13.29 -0.66 11.28
C ASN A 170 12.36 -1.08 10.14
N ARG A 171 11.07 -0.71 10.19
CA ARG A 171 10.15 -1.07 9.10
C ARG A 171 10.52 -0.39 7.79
N ALA A 172 10.96 0.85 7.81
CA ALA A 172 11.44 1.55 6.62
C ALA A 172 12.70 0.88 6.03
N GLU A 173 13.63 0.45 6.88
CA GLU A 173 14.84 -0.27 6.44
C GLU A 173 14.54 -1.69 5.96
N SER A 174 13.56 -2.36 6.57
CA SER A 174 13.14 -3.71 6.24
C SER A 174 12.24 -3.70 5.01
N ARG A 175 12.80 -3.77 3.79
CA ARG A 175 12.04 -3.88 2.51
C ARG A 175 11.04 -5.04 2.43
N VAL A 176 11.06 -5.98 3.39
CA VAL A 176 10.25 -7.19 3.42
C VAL A 176 9.07 -7.10 4.41
N LYS A 177 9.16 -6.22 5.42
CA LYS A 177 8.12 -6.05 6.45
C LYS A 177 7.13 -4.88 6.29
N PRO A 178 7.25 -3.86 5.41
CA PRO A 178 6.32 -2.74 5.42
C PRO A 178 4.94 -3.18 4.91
N ALA A 179 4.91 -4.24 4.10
CA ALA A 179 3.72 -4.84 3.51
C ALA A 179 2.88 -5.67 4.51
N GLN A 180 3.30 -5.84 5.77
CA GLN A 180 2.45 -6.48 6.78
C GLN A 180 1.45 -5.47 7.35
N SER A 181 0.17 -5.72 7.11
CA SER A 181 -0.94 -5.18 7.91
C SER A 181 -1.38 -6.21 8.95
N TYR A 182 -1.96 -5.72 10.04
CA TYR A 182 -2.54 -6.51 11.12
C TYR A 182 -4.07 -6.57 10.97
#